data_AF-A0A822Z873-F1
#
_entry.id   AF-A0A822Z873-F1
#
_cell.length_a   1.000
_cell.length_b   1.000
_cell.length_c   1.000
_cell.angle_alpha   90.00
_cell.angle_beta   90.00
_cell.angle_gamma   90.00
#
_symmetry.space_group_name_H-M   'P 1'
#
loop_
_entity.id
_entity.type
_entity.pdbx_description
1 polymer ?
#
loop_
_entity_poly.entity_id
_entity_poly.type
_entity_poly.pdbx_seq_one_letter_code
_entity_poly.pdbx_strand_id
1 'polypeptide(L)'
;MGCQPWSFKSFCWSDDEILCSFRKQPTCLSISEENISAKLDFFMNKLNLKPSVLSKNPIIFGLSLEKRVIPRLYVMQILLSKGLVKEFCLLSVLKMSDVRFRNKLVTR
;
A
#
# COMPACT_ATOMS: atom_id res chain seq x y z
N MET A 1 -24.98 5.62 2.89
CA MET A 1 -23.51 5.79 3.04
C MET A 1 -23.04 4.81 4.11
N GLY A 2 -22.23 3.82 3.74
CA GLY A 2 -21.64 2.89 4.70
C GLY A 2 -21.84 1.42 4.35
N CYS A 3 -20.82 0.82 3.74
CA CYS A 3 -20.17 -0.44 4.14
C CYS A 3 -19.25 -0.91 3.00
N GLN A 4 -18.02 -0.40 3.00
CA GLN A 4 -16.89 -0.90 2.22
C GLN A 4 -16.59 -2.42 2.36
N PRO A 5 -17.17 -3.14 3.36
CA PRO A 5 -17.62 -4.53 3.27
C PRO A 5 -17.15 -5.36 2.09
N TRP A 6 -17.86 -5.06 1.02
CA TRP A 6 -18.04 -5.94 -0.12
C TRP A 6 -16.77 -6.06 -0.95
N SER A 7 -16.06 -4.96 -1.18
CA SER A 7 -14.74 -4.98 -1.82
C SER A 7 -13.76 -5.85 -1.04
N PHE A 8 -13.59 -5.66 0.26
CA PHE A 8 -12.62 -6.48 1.00
C PHE A 8 -12.97 -7.98 0.96
N LYS A 9 -14.26 -8.31 1.04
CA LYS A 9 -14.75 -9.69 0.93
C LYS A 9 -14.51 -10.28 -0.46
N SER A 10 -14.70 -9.52 -1.54
CA SER A 10 -14.41 -10.00 -2.90
C SER A 10 -12.92 -10.30 -3.11
N PHE A 11 -12.05 -9.61 -2.36
CA PHE A 11 -10.61 -9.87 -2.29
C PHE A 11 -10.22 -10.91 -1.22
N CYS A 12 -11.17 -11.73 -0.75
CA CYS A 12 -10.93 -12.84 0.19
C CYS A 12 -10.40 -12.41 1.58
N TRP A 13 -10.74 -11.21 2.06
CA TRP A 13 -10.41 -10.82 3.42
C TRP A 13 -11.37 -11.47 4.43
N SER A 14 -10.83 -11.94 5.54
CA SER A 14 -11.61 -12.37 6.70
C SER A 14 -12.23 -11.17 7.45
N ASP A 15 -13.29 -11.41 8.23
CA ASP A 15 -13.87 -10.36 9.08
C ASP A 15 -12.85 -9.81 10.07
N ASP A 16 -12.00 -10.66 10.63
CA ASP A 16 -10.93 -10.24 11.53
C ASP A 16 -9.91 -9.32 10.86
N GLU A 17 -9.56 -9.57 9.60
CA GLU A 17 -8.66 -8.70 8.84
C GLU A 17 -9.30 -7.35 8.52
N ILE A 18 -10.58 -7.36 8.13
CA ILE A 18 -11.35 -6.14 7.89
C ILE A 18 -11.42 -5.31 9.18
N LEU A 19 -11.84 -5.92 10.29
CA LEU A 19 -11.92 -5.29 11.60
C LEU A 19 -10.55 -4.79 12.09
N CYS A 20 -9.49 -5.58 11.91
CA CYS A 20 -8.13 -5.18 12.26
C CYS A 20 -7.70 -3.92 11.48
N SER A 21 -8.01 -3.87 10.18
CA SER A 21 -7.67 -2.73 9.32
C SER A 21 -8.42 -1.46 9.75
N PHE A 22 -9.72 -1.57 10.03
CA PHE A 22 -10.56 -0.44 10.40
C PHE A 22 -10.23 0.08 11.80
N ARG A 23 -9.93 -0.80 12.76
CA ARG A 23 -9.47 -0.41 14.10
C ARG A 23 -8.15 0.37 14.05
N LYS A 24 -7.24 -0.03 13.17
CA LYS A 24 -5.92 0.62 13.03
C LYS A 24 -5.97 1.93 12.24
N GLN A 25 -6.85 2.04 11.25
CA GLN A 25 -6.99 3.25 10.46
C GLN A 25 -8.46 3.50 10.12
N PRO A 26 -9.24 4.11 11.05
CA PRO A 26 -10.67 4.37 10.82
C PRO A 26 -10.95 5.22 9.58
N THR A 27 -9.99 6.10 9.21
CA THR A 27 -10.11 6.96 8.02
C THR A 27 -10.13 6.19 6.70
N CYS A 28 -9.84 4.89 6.67
CA CYS A 28 -10.02 4.12 5.44
C CYS A 28 -11.50 4.02 5.02
N LEU A 29 -12.44 4.21 5.96
CA LEU A 29 -13.88 4.25 5.67
C LEU A 29 -14.31 5.48 4.86
N SER A 30 -13.49 6.53 4.81
CA SER A 30 -13.76 7.72 3.99
C SER A 30 -13.27 7.57 2.54
N ILE A 31 -12.62 6.45 2.20
CA ILE A 31 -12.18 6.15 0.84
C ILE A 31 -13.39 5.55 0.09
N SER A 32 -13.60 5.95 -1.16
CA SER A 32 -14.68 5.38 -1.98
C SER A 32 -14.42 3.91 -2.32
N GLU A 33 -15.49 3.20 -2.65
CA GLU A 33 -15.46 1.77 -2.95
C GLU A 33 -14.65 1.46 -4.21
N GLU A 34 -14.75 2.33 -5.22
CA GLU A 34 -13.98 2.24 -6.45
C GLU A 34 -12.49 2.42 -6.16
N ASN A 35 -12.16 3.38 -5.30
CA ASN A 35 -10.78 3.69 -4.96
C ASN A 35 -10.14 2.60 -4.09
N ILE A 36 -10.86 2.05 -3.11
CA ILE A 36 -10.33 0.93 -2.32
C ILE A 36 -10.18 -0.34 -3.19
N SER A 37 -11.10 -0.60 -4.11
CA SER A 37 -11.01 -1.75 -5.03
C SER A 37 -9.81 -1.63 -5.96
N ALA A 38 -9.57 -0.45 -6.54
CA ALA A 38 -8.38 -0.20 -7.35
C ALA A 38 -7.07 -0.38 -6.56
N LYS A 39 -7.04 0.00 -5.28
CA LYS A 39 -5.89 -0.22 -4.41
C LYS A 39 -5.71 -1.68 -4.06
N LEU A 40 -6.78 -2.40 -3.74
CA LEU A 40 -6.73 -3.84 -3.46
C LEU A 40 -6.25 -4.62 -4.68
N ASP A 41 -6.76 -4.32 -5.87
CA ASP A 41 -6.27 -4.90 -7.13
C ASP A 41 -4.77 -4.67 -7.31
N PHE A 42 -4.32 -3.42 -7.17
CA PHE A 42 -2.91 -3.09 -7.31
C PHE A 42 -2.02 -3.83 -6.29
N PHE A 43 -2.39 -3.81 -5.02
CA PHE A 43 -1.58 -4.42 -3.96
C PHE A 43 -1.62 -5.95 -3.98
N MET A 44 -2.79 -6.55 -4.21
CA MET A 44 -2.96 -8.00 -4.13
C MET A 44 -2.63 -8.68 -5.44
N ASN A 45 -3.12 -8.17 -6.57
CA ASN A 45 -2.96 -8.84 -7.85
C ASN A 45 -1.64 -8.45 -8.53
N LYS A 46 -1.23 -7.17 -8.49
CA LYS A 46 0.03 -6.74 -9.12
C LYS A 46 1.25 -6.94 -8.24
N LEU A 47 1.12 -6.71 -6.93
CA LEU A 47 2.23 -6.82 -5.98
C LEU A 47 2.21 -8.11 -5.14
N ASN A 48 1.22 -8.99 -5.34
CA ASN A 48 1.10 -10.28 -4.64
C ASN A 48 1.09 -10.15 -3.11
N LEU A 49 0.57 -9.04 -2.58
CA LEU A 49 0.46 -8.83 -1.13
C LEU A 49 -0.76 -9.57 -0.57
N LYS A 50 -0.58 -10.25 0.55
CA LYS A 50 -1.65 -10.99 1.22
C LYS A 50 -2.54 -10.05 2.05
N PRO A 51 -3.84 -10.36 2.22
CA PRO A 51 -4.75 -9.65 3.13
C PRO A 51 -4.14 -9.41 4.52
N SER A 52 -3.50 -10.43 5.10
CA SER A 52 -2.86 -10.37 6.41
C SER A 52 -1.72 -9.36 6.54
N VAL A 53 -1.08 -9.01 5.41
CA VAL A 53 -0.06 -7.96 5.34
C VAL A 53 -0.73 -6.59 5.26
N LEU A 54 -1.77 -6.46 4.43
CA LEU A 54 -2.46 -5.20 4.19
C LEU A 54 -3.30 -4.77 5.40
N SER A 55 -3.99 -5.70 6.06
CA SER A 55 -4.80 -5.47 7.26
C SER A 55 -3.98 -4.97 8.45
N LYS A 56 -2.70 -5.34 8.52
CA LYS A 56 -1.75 -4.84 9.52
C LYS A 56 -1.21 -3.45 9.17
N ASN A 57 -1.37 -2.99 7.93
CA ASN A 57 -0.77 -1.78 7.38
C ASN A 57 -1.76 -0.88 6.62
N PRO A 58 -2.98 -0.63 7.13
CA PRO A 58 -4.06 0.01 6.36
C PRO A 58 -3.79 1.45 5.94
N ILE A 59 -2.82 2.13 6.55
CA ILE A 59 -2.35 3.47 6.13
C ILE A 59 -1.95 3.53 4.66
N ILE A 60 -1.51 2.42 4.06
CA ILE A 60 -1.14 2.37 2.63
C ILE A 60 -2.34 2.64 1.71
N PHE A 61 -3.56 2.33 2.17
CA PHE A 61 -4.78 2.68 1.44
C PHE A 61 -5.04 4.18 1.44
N GLY A 62 -4.43 4.96 2.33
CA GLY A 62 -4.47 6.43 2.27
C GLY A 62 -3.53 7.02 1.23
N LEU A 63 -2.59 6.23 0.68
CA LEU A 63 -1.59 6.74 -0.26
C LEU A 63 -2.15 6.78 -1.68
N SER A 64 -1.77 7.82 -2.45
CA SER A 64 -2.10 7.89 -3.88
C SER A 64 -1.26 6.89 -4.66
N LEU A 65 -1.92 6.06 -5.49
CA LEU A 65 -1.22 5.12 -6.37
C LEU A 65 -0.31 5.87 -7.34
N GLU A 66 -0.86 6.86 -8.05
CA GLU A 66 -0.16 7.62 -9.09
C GLU A 66 0.89 8.58 -8.55
N LYS A 67 0.62 9.26 -7.43
CA LYS A 67 1.53 10.30 -6.90
C LYS A 67 2.61 9.75 -5.97
N ARG A 68 2.41 8.57 -5.37
CA ARG A 68 3.34 8.02 -4.37
C ARG A 68 3.71 6.58 -4.58
N VAL A 69 2.75 5.66 -4.73
CA VAL A 69 3.06 4.23 -4.74
C VAL A 69 3.84 3.85 -6.00
N ILE A 70 3.28 4.12 -7.18
CA ILE A 70 3.87 3.75 -8.48
C ILE A 70 5.23 4.44 -8.69
N PRO A 71 5.39 5.78 -8.51
CA PRO A 71 6.68 6.44 -8.71
C PRO A 71 7.78 5.88 -7.82
N ARG A 72 7.48 5.56 -6.56
CA ARG A 72 8.49 5.03 -5.64
C ARG A 72 8.89 3.61 -6.00
N LEU A 73 7.95 2.75 -6.38
CA LEU A 73 8.28 1.39 -6.82
C LEU A 73 9.11 1.41 -8.10
N TYR A 74 8.81 2.31 -9.04
CA TYR A 74 9.59 2.49 -10.25
C TYR A 74 11.04 2.91 -9.95
N VAL A 75 11.22 3.90 -9.07
CA VAL A 75 12.57 4.31 -8.62
C VAL A 75 13.30 3.13 -7.98
N MET A 76 12.66 2.38 -7.08
CA MET A 76 13.30 1.23 -6.43
C MET A 76 13.66 0.13 -7.43
N GLN A 77 12.84 -0.10 -8.47
CA GLN A 77 13.12 -1.05 -9.53
C GLN A 77 14.38 -0.65 -10.33
N ILE A 78 14.54 0.64 -10.65
CA ILE A 78 15.75 1.16 -11.31
C ILE A 78 16.99 0.98 -10.41
N LEU A 79 16.86 1.22 -9.11
CA LEU A 79 17.98 1.08 -8.19
C LEU A 79 18.40 -0.38 -8.01
N LEU A 80 17.45 -1.32 -7.99
CA LEU A 80 17.73 -2.75 -8.01
C LEU A 80 18.44 -3.16 -9.31
N SER A 81 17.95 -2.72 -10.48
CA SER A 81 18.56 -3.10 -11.76
C SER A 81 19.96 -2.54 -11.96
N LYS A 82 20.27 -1.39 -11.34
CA LYS A 82 21.62 -0.79 -11.29
C LYS A 82 22.52 -1.38 -10.19
N GLY A 83 22.02 -2.29 -9.36
CA GLY A 83 22.78 -2.87 -8.24
C GLY A 83 23.07 -1.88 -7.10
N LEU A 84 22.43 -0.71 -7.07
CA LEU A 84 22.61 0.31 -6.04
C LEU A 84 21.91 -0.07 -4.72
N VAL A 85 20.92 -0.95 -4.82
CA VAL A 85 20.20 -1.56 -3.70
C VAL A 85 20.13 -3.07 -3.94
N LYS A 86 20.32 -3.87 -2.89
CA LYS A 86 20.21 -5.34 -2.97
C LYS A 86 18.77 -5.82 -2.71
N GLU A 87 18.10 -5.21 -1.73
CA GLU A 87 16.73 -5.52 -1.36
C GLU A 87 16.08 -4.32 -0.66
N PHE A 88 14.73 -4.30 -0.60
CA PHE A 88 14.01 -3.30 0.18
C PHE A 88 12.68 -3.84 0.70
N CYS A 89 12.26 -3.33 1.86
CA CYS A 89 10.92 -3.57 2.37
C CYS A 89 9.92 -2.62 1.67
N LEU A 90 9.03 -3.19 0.86
CA LEU A 90 8.02 -2.44 0.09
C LEU A 90 7.18 -1.52 0.98
N LEU A 91 6.61 -2.04 2.07
CA LEU A 91 5.79 -1.24 2.99
C LEU A 91 6.56 -0.07 3.61
N SER A 92 7.84 -0.27 3.92
CA SER A 92 8.70 0.79 4.47
C SER A 92 8.94 1.89 3.44
N VAL A 93 9.17 1.51 2.18
CA VAL A 93 9.32 2.47 1.07
C VAL A 93 8.04 3.27 0.85
N LEU A 94 6.87 2.63 0.88
CA LEU A 94 5.60 3.31 0.65
C LEU A 94 5.22 4.28 1.78
N LYS A 95 5.48 3.89 3.04
CA LYS A 95 5.12 4.71 4.22
C LYS A 95 6.10 5.85 4.51
N MET A 96 7.28 5.84 3.89
CA MET A 96 8.31 6.86 4.13
C MET A 96 7.81 8.27 3.79
N SER A 97 8.25 9.30 4.53
CA SER A 97 7.98 10.69 4.11
C SER A 97 8.74 11.02 2.83
N ASP A 98 8.27 12.01 2.05
CA ASP A 98 8.93 12.37 0.79
C ASP A 98 10.36 12.90 1.03
N VAL A 99 10.58 13.64 2.12
CA VAL A 99 11.92 14.10 2.54
C VAL A 99 12.84 12.93 2.81
N ARG A 100 12.40 11.96 3.62
CA ARG A 100 13.24 10.80 3.96
C ARG A 100 13.47 9.89 2.75
N PHE A 101 12.47 9.74 1.88
CA PHE A 101 12.59 8.97 0.63
C PHE A 101 13.65 9.58 -0.29
N ARG A 102 13.60 10.90 -0.52
CA ARG A 102 14.61 11.58 -1.35
C ARG A 102 16.00 11.50 -0.72
N ASN A 103 16.15 11.83 0.56
CA ASN A 103 17.46 11.84 1.22
C ASN A 103 18.12 10.48 1.16
N LYS A 104 17.37 9.39 1.40
CA LYS A 104 17.90 8.02 1.37
C LYS A 104 18.41 7.60 -0.02
N LEU A 105 17.90 8.22 -1.09
CA LEU A 105 18.22 7.86 -2.47
C LEU A 105 19.18 8.85 -3.16
N VAL A 106 19.31 10.07 -2.65
CA VAL A 106 20.15 11.14 -3.23
C VAL A 106 21.55 11.21 -2.57
N THR A 107 21.84 10.42 -1.52
CA THR A 107 23.15 10.44 -0.81
C THR A 107 24.08 9.27 -1.14
N ARG A 108 24.13 8.81 -2.39
CA ARG A 108 25.21 7.90 -2.85
C ARG A 108 25.78 8.33 -4.19
#